data_AF-A0A2A2HQ90-F1
#
_entry.id   AF-A0A2A2HQ90-F1
#
_cell.length_a   1.000
_cell.length_b   1.000
_cell.length_c   1.000
_cell.angle_alpha   90.00
_cell.angle_beta   90.00
_cell.angle_gamma   90.00
#
_symmetry.space_group_name_H-M   'P 1'
#
loop_
_entity.id
_entity.type
_entity.pdbx_description
1 polymer ?
#
loop_
_entity_poly.entity_id
_entity_poly.type
_entity_poly.pdbx_seq_one_letter_code
_entity_poly.pdbx_strand_id
1 'polypeptide(L)'
;MLSDGALYALICDIIVMQDHQNKGIGSTILKQLVNKCQETNIKRAWLFAAPGKAKFYEKYGFSVRPNEALGMQLIEFEFQQ
;
A
#
# COMPACT_ATOMS: atom_id res chain seq x y z
N MET A 1 2.26 3.13 -6.76
CA MET A 1 3.28 3.09 -5.69
C MET A 1 4.10 4.35 -5.76
N LEU A 2 4.26 5.06 -4.67
CA LEU A 2 5.11 6.24 -4.54
C LEU A 2 6.37 5.87 -3.74
N SER A 3 7.55 6.19 -4.24
CA SER A 3 8.82 5.95 -3.56
C SER A 3 9.91 6.85 -4.14
N ASP A 4 10.89 7.21 -3.32
CA ASP A 4 12.16 7.83 -3.75
C ASP A 4 13.19 6.79 -4.21
N GLY A 5 12.86 5.50 -4.12
CA GLY A 5 13.74 4.39 -4.49
C GLY A 5 14.79 4.02 -3.43
N ALA A 6 14.75 4.62 -2.24
CA ALA A 6 15.75 4.39 -1.20
C ALA A 6 15.21 3.52 -0.05
N LEU A 7 14.23 4.03 0.71
CA LEU A 7 13.83 3.40 1.99
C LEU A 7 12.37 2.97 2.03
N TYR A 8 11.47 3.86 1.60
CA TYR A 8 10.03 3.69 1.76
C TYR A 8 9.30 3.64 0.41
N ALA A 9 8.32 2.76 0.31
CA ALA A 9 7.28 2.81 -0.69
C ALA A 9 5.90 2.97 -0.03
N LEU A 10 5.05 3.80 -0.63
CA LEU A 10 3.63 3.87 -0.31
C LEU A 10 2.85 3.22 -1.46
N ILE A 11 2.13 2.14 -1.15
CA ILE A 11 1.18 1.53 -2.08
C ILE A 11 -0.15 2.23 -1.89
N CYS A 12 -0.43 3.18 -2.78
CA CYS A 12 -1.73 3.82 -2.89
C CYS A 12 -2.71 2.89 -3.61
N ASP A 13 -3.99 2.96 -3.21
CA ASP A 13 -5.19 2.38 -3.81
C ASP A 13 -4.97 1.20 -4.78
N ILE A 14 -5.33 -0.01 -4.33
CA ILE A 14 -5.48 -1.17 -5.21
C ILE A 14 -6.97 -1.41 -5.42
N ILE A 15 -7.45 -1.07 -6.61
CA ILE A 15 -8.87 -1.17 -6.98
C ILE A 15 -9.02 -2.22 -8.08
N VAL A 16 -9.99 -3.11 -7.90
CA VAL A 16 -10.39 -4.09 -8.92
C VAL A 16 -11.88 -3.91 -9.16
N MET A 17 -12.26 -3.76 -10.43
CA MET A 17 -13.66 -3.68 -10.86
C MET A 17 -14.49 -4.83 -10.28
N GLN A 18 -15.72 -4.55 -9.86
CA GLN A 18 -16.54 -5.47 -9.07
C GLN A 18 -16.73 -6.85 -9.74
N ASP A 19 -16.99 -6.85 -11.05
CA ASP A 19 -17.14 -8.04 -11.91
C ASP A 19 -15.80 -8.80 -12.17
N HIS A 20 -14.69 -8.22 -11.74
CA HIS A 20 -13.34 -8.79 -11.84
C HIS A 20 -12.75 -9.15 -10.46
N GLN A 21 -13.47 -8.92 -9.36
CA GLN A 21 -13.03 -9.31 -8.02
C GLN A 21 -13.03 -10.84 -7.84
N ASN A 22 -12.32 -11.31 -6.80
CA ASN A 22 -12.16 -12.74 -6.47
C ASN A 22 -11.50 -13.62 -7.56
N LYS A 23 -11.00 -13.01 -8.65
CA LYS A 23 -10.23 -13.69 -9.72
C LYS A 23 -8.71 -13.63 -9.52
N GLY A 24 -8.24 -13.23 -8.33
CA GLY A 24 -6.81 -13.10 -8.03
C GLY A 24 -6.11 -11.86 -8.59
N ILE A 25 -6.82 -10.97 -9.29
CA ILE A 25 -6.22 -9.76 -9.89
C ILE A 25 -5.54 -8.86 -8.85
N GLY A 26 -6.24 -8.54 -7.75
CA GLY A 26 -5.67 -7.71 -6.69
C GLY A 26 -4.43 -8.35 -6.04
N SER A 27 -4.44 -9.68 -5.88
CA SER A 27 -3.29 -10.45 -5.41
C SER A 27 -2.10 -10.33 -6.37
N THR A 28 -2.34 -10.43 -7.68
CA THR A 28 -1.30 -10.29 -8.70
C THR A 28 -0.71 -8.89 -8.70
N ILE A 29 -1.54 -7.85 -8.64
CA ILE A 29 -1.09 -6.45 -8.55
C ILE A 29 -0.19 -6.27 -7.32
N LEU A 30 -0.66 -6.70 -6.14
CA LEU A 30 0.09 -6.54 -4.90
C LEU A 30 1.43 -7.29 -4.93
N LYS A 31 1.45 -8.52 -5.44
CA LYS A 31 2.70 -9.30 -5.62
C LYS A 31 3.70 -8.57 -6.51
N GLN A 32 3.26 -8.03 -7.65
CA GLN A 32 4.15 -7.30 -8.55
C GLN A 32 4.74 -6.05 -7.88
N LEU A 33 3.94 -5.31 -7.11
CA LEU A 33 4.42 -4.13 -6.37
C LEU A 33 5.43 -4.51 -5.27
N VAL A 34 5.17 -5.59 -4.53
CA VAL A 34 6.09 -6.09 -3.50
C VAL A 34 7.41 -6.56 -4.14
N ASN A 35 7.34 -7.32 -5.24
CA ASN A 35 8.52 -7.75 -5.98
C ASN A 35 9.33 -6.55 -6.47
N LYS A 36 8.65 -5.50 -6.98
CA LYS A 36 9.33 -4.28 -7.40
C LYS A 36 10.08 -3.61 -6.25
N CYS A 37 9.51 -3.58 -5.04
CA CYS A 37 10.20 -3.06 -3.86
C CYS A 37 11.46 -3.87 -3.55
N GLN A 38 11.38 -5.20 -3.62
CA GLN A 38 12.51 -6.09 -3.37
C GLN A 38 13.63 -5.92 -4.40
N GLU A 39 13.28 -5.90 -5.69
CA GLU A 39 14.23 -5.73 -6.81
C GLU A 39 14.96 -4.38 -6.74
N THR A 40 14.29 -3.33 -6.27
CA THR A 40 14.85 -1.99 -6.12
C THR A 40 15.46 -1.74 -4.74
N ASN A 41 15.55 -2.78 -3.90
CA ASN A 41 16.11 -2.74 -2.56
C ASN A 41 15.40 -1.77 -1.58
N ILE A 42 14.16 -1.40 -1.87
CA ILE A 42 13.28 -0.65 -0.97
C ILE A 42 12.96 -1.51 0.25
N LYS A 43 13.21 -0.98 1.45
CA LYS A 43 13.18 -1.78 2.68
C LYS A 43 11.80 -1.92 3.30
N ARG A 44 10.92 -0.94 3.09
CA ARG A 44 9.62 -0.85 3.78
C ARG A 44 8.53 -0.38 2.82
N ALA A 45 7.42 -1.11 2.78
CA ALA A 45 6.22 -0.73 2.04
C ALA A 45 5.08 -0.48 3.03
N TRP A 46 4.37 0.64 2.86
CA TRP A 46 3.21 1.01 3.65
C TRP A 46 1.95 1.09 2.78
N LEU A 47 0.80 0.83 3.40
CA LEU A 47 -0.52 1.01 2.80
C LEU A 47 -1.55 1.26 3.90
N PHE A 48 -2.70 1.80 3.51
CA PHE A 48 -3.89 1.91 4.36
C PHE A 48 -4.94 0.92 3.85
N ALA A 49 -5.23 -0.10 4.64
CA ALA A 49 -6.26 -1.07 4.29
C ALA A 49 -7.65 -0.49 4.58
N ALA A 50 -8.60 -0.70 3.67
CA ALA A 50 -10.00 -0.44 3.94
C ALA A 50 -10.51 -1.28 5.14
N PRO A 51 -11.56 -0.83 5.85
CA PRO A 51 -12.13 -1.57 6.98
C PRO A 51 -12.41 -3.04 6.64
N GLY A 52 -11.95 -3.95 7.49
CA GLY A 52 -12.11 -5.40 7.30
C GLY A 52 -11.22 -6.05 6.23
N LYS A 53 -10.31 -5.30 5.58
CA LYS A 53 -9.43 -5.83 4.52
C LYS A 53 -8.00 -6.15 4.99
N ALA A 54 -7.65 -5.91 6.26
CA ALA A 54 -6.30 -6.18 6.77
C ALA A 54 -5.82 -7.62 6.50
N LYS A 55 -6.68 -8.63 6.75
CA LYS A 55 -6.40 -10.06 6.51
C LYS A 55 -6.02 -10.40 5.08
N PHE A 56 -6.40 -9.58 4.10
CA PHE A 56 -5.95 -9.77 2.72
C PHE A 56 -4.46 -9.47 2.59
N TYR A 57 -4.00 -8.34 3.16
CA TYR A 57 -2.62 -7.88 3.08
C TYR A 57 -1.68 -8.65 4.00
N GLU A 58 -2.16 -9.14 5.15
CA GLU A 58 -1.36 -9.97 6.08
C GLU A 58 -0.80 -11.22 5.41
N LYS A 59 -1.51 -11.79 4.43
CA LYS A 59 -1.05 -12.93 3.62
C LYS A 59 0.21 -12.62 2.79
N TYR A 60 0.56 -11.35 2.65
CA TYR A 60 1.71 -10.85 1.89
C TYR A 60 2.79 -10.25 2.79
N GLY A 61 2.74 -10.52 4.10
CA GLY A 61 3.75 -10.07 5.06
C GLY A 61 3.53 -8.64 5.59
N PHE A 62 2.39 -8.02 5.29
CA PHE A 62 2.01 -6.76 5.94
C PHE A 62 1.55 -7.03 7.38
N SER A 63 1.82 -6.09 8.28
CA SER A 63 1.37 -6.13 9.66
C SER A 63 0.53 -4.88 9.97
N VAL A 64 -0.48 -5.05 10.83
CA VAL A 64 -1.30 -3.95 11.31
C VAL A 64 -0.45 -3.05 12.21
N ARG A 65 -0.48 -1.74 11.94
CA ARG A 65 0.20 -0.74 12.77
C ARG A 65 -0.54 -0.60 14.11
N PRO A 66 0.16 -0.50 15.25
CA PRO A 66 -0.48 -0.20 16.53
C PRO A 66 -1.31 1.09 16.48
N ASN A 67 -2.39 1.16 17.24
CA ASN A 67 -3.30 2.31 17.25
C ASN A 67 -2.63 3.59 17.78
N GLU A 68 -1.63 3.43 18.64
CA GLU A 68 -0.86 4.51 19.27
C GLU A 68 0.13 5.16 18.30
N ALA A 69 0.37 4.52 17.15
CA ALA A 69 1.34 4.98 16.20
C ALA A 69 0.76 6.15 15.40
N LEU A 70 1.19 7.36 15.77
CA LEU A 70 0.69 8.61 15.21
C LEU A 70 0.94 8.68 13.70
N GLY A 71 -0.14 8.78 12.92
CA GLY A 71 -0.12 9.21 11.52
C GLY A 71 -0.46 10.69 11.45
N MET A 72 -0.01 11.37 10.41
CA MET A 72 -0.36 12.75 10.15
C MET A 72 -0.74 12.89 8.68
N GLN A 73 -1.68 13.78 8.39
CA GLN A 73 -2.04 14.19 7.03
C GLN A 73 -1.89 15.71 6.93
N LEU A 74 -1.45 16.18 5.77
CA LEU A 74 -1.55 17.60 5.45
C LEU A 74 -3.01 17.88 5.05
N ILE A 75 -3.66 18.85 5.69
CA ILE A 75 -5.11 19.09 5.55
C ILE A 75 -5.45 19.79 4.23
N GLU A 76 -4.58 20.68 3.74
CA GLU A 76 -4.77 21.41 2.49
C GLU A 76 -3.48 21.46 1.66
N PHE A 77 -3.66 21.40 0.34
CA PHE A 77 -2.61 21.46 -0.68
C PHE A 77 -2.87 22.70 -1.56
N GLU A 78 -3.07 23.88 -0.96
CA GLU A 78 -3.07 25.12 -1.75
C GLU A 78 -1.62 25.57 -1.95
N PHE A 79 -1.03 25.21 -3.09
CA PHE A 79 0.09 25.99 -3.60
C PHE A 79 -0.46 27.34 -4.06
N GLN A 80 -0.29 28.38 -3.24
CA GLN A 80 -0.33 29.73 -3.77
C GLN A 80 0.81 29.85 -4.79
N GLN A 81 0.46 30.06 -6.06
CA GLN A 81 1.39 30.46 -7.10
C GLN A 81 1.91 31.88 -6.84
#